data_AF-A0A9D1DD45-F1
#
_entry.id   AF-A0A9D1DD45-F1
#
_cell.length_a   1.000
_cell.length_b   1.000
_cell.length_c   1.000
_cell.angle_alpha   90.00
_cell.angle_beta   90.00
_cell.angle_gamma   90.00
#
_symmetry.space_group_name_H-M   'P 1'
#
loop_
_entity.id
_entity.type
_entity.pdbx_description
1 polymer ?
#
loop_
_entity_poly.entity_id
_entity_poly.type
_entity_poly.pdbx_seq_one_letter_code
_entity_poly.pdbx_strand_id
1 'polypeptide(L)' 'MKFFSKRPRPIPEGFTPDSIRMESSTCTGERTIGFFDPTDHRLHYAELVRREEDIAAFYAKYGLKKP' A
#
# COMPACT_ATOMS: atom_id res chain seq x y z
N MET A 1 -17.78 -11.34 19.91
CA MET A 1 -17.28 -10.48 18.82
C MET A 1 -16.80 -11.38 17.69
N LYS A 2 -17.49 -11.42 16.54
CA LYS A 2 -17.04 -12.21 15.38
C LYS A 2 -15.88 -11.46 14.72
N PHE A 3 -14.65 -11.86 15.04
CA PHE A 3 -13.46 -11.43 14.31
C PHE A 3 -13.55 -12.06 12.92
N PHE A 4 -14.17 -11.37 11.96
CA PHE A 4 -14.04 -11.72 10.55
C PHE A 4 -12.56 -11.57 10.20
N SER A 5 -11.80 -12.68 10.19
CA SER A 5 -10.48 -12.69 9.61
C SER A 5 -10.64 -12.47 8.11
N LYS A 6 -10.60 -11.21 7.68
CA LYS A 6 -10.44 -10.89 6.26
C LYS A 6 -9.10 -11.50 5.87
N ARG A 7 -9.15 -12.58 5.09
CA ARG A 7 -7.93 -13.18 4.54
C ARG A 7 -7.18 -12.07 3.79
N PRO A 8 -5.86 -11.99 3.96
CA PRO A 8 -5.07 -11.02 3.21
C PRO A 8 -5.28 -11.24 1.72
N ARG A 9 -5.30 -10.14 0.97
CA ARG A 9 -5.34 -10.17 -0.49
C ARG A 9 -3.99 -10.67 -1.01
N PRO A 10 -3.98 -11.46 -2.09
CA PRO A 10 -2.72 -11.77 -2.77
C PRO A 10 -2.11 -10.47 -3.30
N ILE A 11 -0.78 -10.44 -3.41
CA ILE A 11 -0.07 -9.36 -4.11
C ILE A 11 -0.50 -9.40 -5.58
N PRO A 12 -0.81 -8.25 -6.20
CA PRO A 12 -1.19 -8.21 -7.61
C PRO A 12 -0.11 -8.82 -8.51
N GLU A 13 -0.52 -9.45 -9.60
CA GLU A 13 0.38 -10.07 -10.57
C GLU A 13 1.38 -9.04 -11.12
N GLY A 14 2.65 -9.43 -11.24
CA GLY A 14 3.73 -8.55 -11.69
C GLY A 14 4.35 -7.66 -10.59
N PHE A 15 3.81 -7.69 -9.37
CA PHE A 15 4.36 -6.93 -8.24
C PHE A 15 4.92 -7.83 -7.14
N THR A 16 5.76 -7.23 -6.30
CA THR A 16 6.39 -7.85 -5.13
C THR A 16 6.21 -6.97 -3.89
N PRO A 17 6.45 -7.46 -2.67
CA PRO A 17 6.47 -6.62 -1.47
C PRO A 17 7.43 -5.42 -1.60
N ASP A 18 8.56 -5.62 -2.28
CA ASP A 18 9.58 -4.59 -2.48
C ASP A 18 9.15 -3.49 -3.44
N SER A 19 8.09 -3.73 -4.24
CA SER A 19 7.50 -2.70 -5.09
C SER A 19 6.68 -1.70 -4.28
N ILE A 20 6.38 -1.96 -3.01
CA ILE A 20 5.59 -1.04 -2.18
C ILE A 20 6.39 0.24 -1.95
N ARG A 21 5.84 1.37 -2.39
CA ARG A 21 6.45 2.69 -2.23
C ARG A 21 5.42 3.70 -1.75
N MET A 22 5.94 4.77 -1.16
CA MET A 22 5.16 5.93 -0.78
C MET A 22 5.57 7.12 -1.63
N GLU A 23 4.59 7.87 -2.06
CA GLU A 23 4.77 9.15 -2.73
C GLU A 23 4.09 10.24 -1.92
N SER A 24 4.67 11.43 -1.92
CA SER A 24 4.08 12.61 -1.28
C SER A 24 3.90 13.70 -2.31
N SER A 25 2.67 14.21 -2.41
CA SER A 25 2.37 15.41 -3.18
C SER A 25 2.97 16.62 -2.47
N THR A 26 3.88 17.31 -3.14
CA THR A 26 4.48 18.55 -2.64
C THR A 26 3.49 19.72 -2.64
N CYS A 27 2.47 19.66 -3.52
CA CYS A 27 1.46 20.71 -3.64
C CYS A 27 0.37 20.62 -2.56
N THR A 28 -0.06 19.40 -2.19
CA THR A 28 -1.16 19.20 -1.23
C THR A 28 -0.70 18.66 0.12
N GLY A 29 0.54 18.16 0.22
CA GLY A 29 1.05 17.47 1.41
C GLY A 29 0.48 16.06 1.62
N GLU A 30 -0.40 15.60 0.71
CA GLU A 30 -1.00 14.28 0.77
C GLU A 30 0.02 13.20 0.44
N ARG A 31 -0.03 12.08 1.17
CA ARG A 31 0.81 10.92 0.93
C ARG A 31 -0.04 9.79 0.36
N THR A 32 0.54 9.01 -0.52
CA THR A 32 -0.08 7.80 -1.08
C THR A 32 0.88 6.63 -0.94
N ILE A 33 0.35 5.45 -0.67
CA ILE A 33 1.09 4.18 -0.66
C ILE A 33 0.51 3.25 -1.72
N GLY A 34 1.35 2.57 -2.47
CA GLY A 34 0.91 1.63 -3.50
C GLY A 34 2.06 0.75 -3.98
N PHE A 35 1.80 -0.06 -5.01
CA PHE A 35 2.85 -0.80 -5.70
C PHE A 35 3.39 0.03 -6.86
N PHE A 36 4.67 0.36 -6.83
CA PHE A 36 5.34 1.11 -7.87
C PHE A 36 5.63 0.23 -9.07
N ASP A 37 5.16 0.64 -10.25
CA ASP A 37 5.54 0.05 -11.52
C ASP A 37 6.63 0.92 -12.18
N PRO A 38 7.86 0.38 -12.37
CA PRO A 38 8.94 1.12 -13.03
C PRO A 38 8.70 1.34 -14.53
N THR A 39 7.77 0.61 -15.15
CA THR A 39 7.48 0.71 -16.59
C THR A 39 6.73 1.98 -16.92
N ASP A 40 5.73 2.35 -16.11
CA ASP A 40 4.93 3.56 -16.29
C ASP A 40 5.22 4.66 -15.26
N HIS A 41 6.14 4.40 -14.32
CA HIS A 41 6.56 5.30 -13.23
C HIS A 41 5.39 5.75 -12.34
N ARG A 42 4.45 4.85 -12.03
CA ARG A 42 3.28 5.17 -11.19
C ARG A 42 3.06 4.17 -10.06
N LEU A 43 2.38 4.63 -9.01
CA LEU A 43 1.81 3.77 -7.98
C LEU A 43 0.48 3.17 -8.45
N HIS A 44 0.45 1.86 -8.60
CA HIS A 44 -0.76 1.06 -8.77
C HIS A 44 -1.36 0.67 -7.43
N TYR A 45 -2.68 0.47 -7.42
CA TYR A 45 -3.43 0.14 -6.20
C TYR A 45 -3.17 1.13 -5.06
N ALA A 46 -2.95 2.41 -5.41
CA ALA A 46 -2.56 3.43 -4.47
C ALA A 46 -3.71 3.79 -3.51
N GLU A 47 -3.37 3.95 -2.24
CA GLU A 47 -4.29 4.39 -1.19
C GLU A 47 -3.74 5.66 -0.52
N LEU A 48 -4.64 6.58 -0.19
CA LEU A 48 -4.28 7.80 0.52
C LEU A 48 -3.86 7.46 1.96
N VAL A 49 -2.70 7.96 2.36
CA VAL A 49 -2.12 7.82 3.69
C VAL A 49 -2.22 9.15 4.41
N ARG A 50 -2.98 9.16 5.51
CA ARG A 50 -3.09 10.31 6.40
C ARG A 50 -2.26 10.11 7.66
N ARG A 51 -2.10 8.85 8.10
CA ARG A 51 -1.41 8.47 9.33
C ARG A 51 -0.59 7.20 9.16
N GLU A 52 0.28 6.93 10.12
CA GLU A 52 1.12 5.71 10.12
C GLU A 52 0.27 4.42 10.20
N GLU A 53 -0.92 4.48 10.80
CA GLU A 53 -1.83 3.34 10.85
C GLU A 53 -2.36 2.94 9.46
N ASP A 54 -2.51 3.91 8.55
CA ASP A 54 -2.95 3.64 7.17
C ASP A 54 -1.87 2.86 6.41
N ILE A 55 -0.59 3.16 6.68
CA ILE A 55 0.55 2.41 6.14
C ILE A 55 0.48 0.97 6.64
N ALA A 56 0.39 0.77 7.96
CA ALA A 56 0.32 -0.57 8.54
C ALA A 56 -0.90 -1.35 8.03
N ALA A 57 -2.04 -0.69 7.85
CA ALA A 57 -3.24 -1.28 7.28
C ALA A 57 -3.05 -1.72 5.83
N PHE A 58 -2.32 -0.94 5.01
CA PHE A 58 -1.98 -1.31 3.65
C PHE A 58 -1.12 -2.59 3.60
N TYR A 59 -0.05 -2.67 4.40
CA TYR A 59 0.76 -3.89 4.47
C TYR A 59 -0.07 -5.09 4.94
N ALA A 60 -0.86 -4.92 6.01
CA ALA A 60 -1.71 -5.98 6.54
C ALA A 60 -2.77 -6.47 5.55
N LYS A 61 -3.29 -5.59 4.68
CA LYS A 61 -4.23 -5.93 3.60
C LYS A 61 -3.66 -6.98 2.64
N TYR A 62 -2.35 -6.99 2.44
CA TYR A 62 -1.63 -7.97 1.62
C TYR A 62 -0.90 -9.05 2.44
N GLY A 63 -1.19 -9.14 3.74
CA GLY A 63 -0.60 -10.15 4.62
C GLY A 63 0.86 -9.88 5.00
N LEU A 64 1.32 -8.65 4.76
CA LEU A 64 2.67 -8.20 5.05
C LEU A 64 2.70 -7.47 6.39
N LYS A 65 3.90 -7.39 6.98
CA LYS A 65 4.18 -6.47 8.09
C LYS A 65 4.89 -5.25 7.52
N LYS A 66 4.55 -4.07 8.03
CA LYS A 66 5.31 -2.86 7.73
C LYS A 66 6.78 -3.11 8.15
N PRO A 67 7.76 -2.83 7.28
CA PRO A 67 9.18 -2.96 7.60
C PRO A 67 9.64 -1.95 8.65
#